data_AF-A0A3A3DUJ8-F1
#
_entry.id   AF-A0A3A3DUJ8-F1
#
_cell.length_a   1.000
_cell.length_b   1.000
_cell.length_c   1.000
_cell.angle_alpha   90.00
_cell.angle_beta   90.00
_cell.angle_gamma   90.00
#
_symmetry.space_group_name_H-M   'P 1'
#
loop_
_entity.id
_entity.type
_entity.pdbx_description
1 polymer ?
#
loop_
_entity_poly.entity_id
_entity_poly.type
_entity_poly.pdbx_seq_one_letter_code
_entity_poly.pdbx_strand_id
1 'polypeptide(L)'
;MTKTGRRKSERSTRGKLNSPGRPPVWQRENLCRFWRGVAAGHSSEVSAVQAGVSGPVGIRWFQSSGGMPPTHLAPSATSLTRRKLTFSEREEIALECARGTAIRAIARKLSRSPSTISREIRCNSATRSGDFDYRAITAQWHADRAAQRPKPSKLASNPALRDYVQDRLSGLIATPGGIALDGPVVVWKGRRAVHRQSRRWSCAWSPEQIAQRLKMDFPEDPTMRISHEAIYQALYIQ
;
A
#
# COMPACT_ATOMS: atom_id res chain seq x y z
N MET A 1 43.58 4.98 22.84
CA MET A 1 43.12 3.58 22.70
C MET A 1 41.79 3.58 21.95
N THR A 2 41.83 3.38 20.64
CA THR A 2 40.64 3.27 19.78
C THR A 2 39.93 1.96 20.08
N LYS A 3 38.62 1.99 20.37
CA LYS A 3 37.82 0.77 20.59
C LYS A 3 37.77 -0.04 19.27
N THR A 4 38.73 -0.94 19.10
CA THR A 4 38.73 -2.01 18.10
C THR A 4 37.56 -2.95 18.40
N GLY A 5 36.62 -3.08 17.45
CA GLY A 5 35.62 -4.15 17.49
C GLY A 5 34.17 -3.77 17.17
N ARG A 6 33.77 -2.48 17.21
CA ARG A 6 32.39 -2.10 16.85
C ARG A 6 32.20 -2.03 15.34
N ARG A 7 31.30 -2.86 14.80
CA ARG A 7 30.93 -2.78 13.38
C ARG A 7 30.22 -1.46 13.10
N LYS A 8 30.51 -0.80 11.98
CA LYS A 8 29.86 0.50 11.64
C LYS A 8 28.33 0.38 11.62
N SER A 9 27.80 -0.80 11.26
CA SER A 9 26.38 -1.15 11.31
C SER A 9 25.73 -1.00 12.69
N GLU A 10 26.48 -1.09 13.79
CA GLU A 10 25.98 -0.91 15.16
C GLU A 10 25.53 0.53 15.47
N ARG A 11 25.88 1.50 14.61
CA ARG A 11 25.32 2.85 14.68
C ARG A 11 23.84 2.90 14.32
N SER A 12 23.33 1.86 13.65
CA SER A 12 21.92 1.81 13.30
C SER A 12 21.06 1.53 14.53
N THR A 13 20.04 2.36 14.75
CA THR A 13 19.05 2.17 15.81
C THR A 13 17.83 1.39 15.33
N ARG A 14 17.86 0.85 14.11
CA ARG A 14 16.78 0.02 13.56
C ARG A 14 16.96 -1.43 14.01
N GLY A 15 15.85 -2.11 14.31
CA GLY A 15 15.84 -3.55 14.54
C GLY A 15 16.44 -4.34 13.37
N LYS A 16 16.98 -5.54 13.64
CA LYS A 16 17.52 -6.42 12.60
C LYS A 16 16.42 -6.78 11.60
N LEU A 17 16.70 -6.65 10.30
CA LEU A 17 15.78 -7.02 9.22
C LEU A 17 16.19 -8.36 8.63
N ASN A 18 15.28 -9.33 8.66
CA ASN A 18 15.45 -10.59 7.95
C ASN A 18 15.10 -10.38 6.47
N SER A 19 16.08 -10.61 5.59
CA SER A 19 15.94 -10.62 4.12
C SER A 19 14.95 -9.64 3.55
N PRO A 20 15.21 -8.33 3.68
CA PRO A 20 14.24 -7.33 3.31
C PRO A 20 13.91 -7.35 1.80
N GLY A 21 14.77 -7.92 0.95
CA GLY A 21 14.63 -7.95 -0.51
C GLY A 21 15.46 -6.88 -1.20
N ARG A 22 15.17 -6.59 -2.47
CA ARG A 22 15.74 -5.46 -3.21
C ARG A 22 14.79 -4.26 -3.07
N PRO A 23 15.31 -3.04 -2.81
CA PRO A 23 14.49 -1.83 -2.93
C PRO A 23 13.82 -1.74 -4.31
N PRO A 24 12.57 -1.27 -4.39
CA PRO A 24 11.94 -1.02 -5.67
C PRO A 24 12.71 0.06 -6.45
N VAL A 25 12.73 -0.06 -7.77
CA VAL A 25 13.33 0.96 -8.67
C VAL A 25 12.39 2.15 -8.85
N TRP A 26 11.09 1.93 -8.64
CA TRP A 26 10.05 2.95 -8.71
C TRP A 26 9.90 3.69 -7.38
N GLN A 27 9.36 4.90 -7.46
CA GLN A 27 9.11 5.79 -6.34
C GLN A 27 7.59 5.98 -6.11
N ARG A 28 7.25 6.59 -4.98
CA ARG A 28 5.85 6.95 -4.65
C ARG A 28 5.19 7.79 -5.74
N GLU A 29 5.95 8.67 -6.40
CA GLU A 29 5.39 9.52 -7.45
C GLU A 29 4.92 8.70 -8.66
N ASN A 30 5.66 7.65 -9.03
CA ASN A 30 5.24 6.71 -10.07
C ASN A 30 3.89 6.07 -9.71
N LEU A 31 3.73 5.62 -8.46
CA LEU A 31 2.45 5.10 -7.95
C LEU A 31 1.32 6.12 -8.05
N CYS A 32 1.56 7.38 -7.67
CA CYS A 32 0.54 8.44 -7.77
C CYS A 32 0.15 8.72 -9.23
N ARG A 33 1.10 8.75 -10.16
CA ARG A 33 0.83 8.94 -11.60
C ARG A 33 0.04 7.75 -12.16
N PHE A 34 0.43 6.54 -11.78
CA PHE A 34 -0.27 5.32 -12.18
C PHE A 34 -1.75 5.35 -11.76
N TRP A 35 -2.03 5.65 -10.49
CA TRP A 35 -3.41 5.70 -10.01
C TRP A 35 -4.22 6.86 -10.58
N ARG A 36 -3.58 7.99 -10.92
CA ARG A 36 -4.22 9.06 -11.70
C ARG A 36 -4.61 8.59 -13.11
N GLY A 37 -3.73 7.86 -13.80
CA GLY A 37 -4.05 7.27 -15.11
C GLY A 37 -5.21 6.29 -15.04
N VAL A 38 -5.22 5.42 -14.03
CA VAL A 38 -6.33 4.49 -13.80
C VAL A 38 -7.64 5.23 -13.51
N ALA A 39 -7.61 6.28 -12.70
CA ALA A 39 -8.78 7.11 -12.41
C ALA A 39 -9.30 7.87 -13.64
N ALA A 40 -8.42 8.22 -14.58
CA ALA A 40 -8.77 8.80 -15.87
C ALA A 40 -9.31 7.77 -16.88
N GLY A 41 -9.42 6.49 -16.50
CA GLY A 41 -9.96 5.43 -17.35
C GLY A 41 -8.93 4.67 -18.19
N HIS A 42 -7.63 4.95 -18.04
CA HIS A 42 -6.60 4.21 -18.76
C HIS A 42 -6.46 2.77 -18.24
N SER A 43 -5.97 1.87 -19.10
CA SER A 43 -5.64 0.50 -18.68
C SER A 43 -4.49 0.50 -17.67
N SER A 44 -4.38 -0.56 -16.86
CA SER A 44 -3.28 -0.68 -15.89
C SER A 44 -1.91 -0.67 -16.58
N GLU A 45 -1.79 -1.30 -17.74
CA GLU A 45 -0.57 -1.32 -18.53
C GLU A 45 -0.19 0.07 -19.08
N VAL A 46 -1.15 0.78 -19.69
CA VAL A 46 -0.93 2.14 -20.21
C VAL A 46 -0.57 3.09 -19.08
N SER A 47 -1.28 2.99 -17.95
CA SER A 47 -1.01 3.79 -16.75
C SER A 47 0.38 3.52 -16.18
N ALA A 48 0.87 2.29 -16.28
CA ALA A 48 2.21 1.90 -15.84
C ALA A 48 3.28 2.58 -16.69
N VAL A 49 3.14 2.49 -18.02
CA VAL A 49 4.08 3.08 -18.97
C VAL A 49 4.11 4.60 -18.81
N GLN A 50 2.93 5.24 -18.73
CA GLN A 50 2.83 6.69 -18.46
C GLN A 50 3.42 7.09 -17.10
N ALA A 51 3.34 6.21 -16.10
CA ALA A 51 3.95 6.41 -14.81
C ALA A 51 5.47 6.18 -14.81
N GLY A 52 6.07 5.72 -15.90
CA GLY A 52 7.50 5.43 -16.02
C GLY A 52 7.91 4.09 -15.42
N VAL A 53 7.00 3.11 -15.37
CA VAL A 53 7.28 1.73 -14.94
C VAL A 53 6.81 0.73 -16.00
N SER A 54 7.29 -0.51 -15.92
CA SER A 54 6.90 -1.54 -16.89
C SER A 54 5.43 -1.97 -16.72
N GLY A 55 4.79 -2.34 -17.83
CA GLY A 55 3.41 -2.87 -17.85
C GLY A 55 3.13 -3.94 -16.79
N PRO A 56 3.98 -4.98 -16.66
CA PRO A 56 3.82 -6.01 -15.61
C PRO A 56 3.89 -5.48 -14.17
N VAL A 57 4.61 -4.38 -13.91
CA VAL A 57 4.60 -3.73 -12.58
C VAL A 57 3.24 -3.10 -12.32
N GLY A 58 2.64 -2.44 -13.31
CA GLY A 58 1.31 -1.84 -13.18
C GLY A 58 0.21 -2.88 -12.94
N ILE A 59 0.27 -4.03 -13.63
CA ILE A 59 -0.67 -5.14 -13.38
C ILE A 59 -0.58 -5.59 -11.92
N ARG A 60 0.63 -5.81 -11.40
CA ARG A 60 0.85 -6.19 -10.00
C ARG A 60 0.36 -5.12 -9.02
N TRP A 61 0.61 -3.85 -9.28
CA TRP A 61 0.10 -2.75 -8.44
C TRP A 61 -1.42 -2.72 -8.39
N PHE A 62 -2.07 -2.87 -9.55
CA PHE A 62 -3.53 -2.91 -9.63
C PHE A 62 -4.10 -4.05 -8.80
N GLN A 63 -3.57 -5.26 -8.97
CA GLN A 63 -4.03 -6.47 -8.25
C GLN A 63 -3.77 -6.38 -6.76
N SER A 64 -2.53 -6.10 -6.36
CA SER A 64 -2.12 -6.01 -4.94
C SER A 64 -2.85 -4.92 -4.16
N SER A 65 -3.48 -3.95 -4.83
CA SER A 65 -4.21 -2.86 -4.18
C SER A 65 -5.73 -3.03 -4.21
N GLY A 66 -6.28 -4.16 -4.66
CA GLY A 66 -7.74 -4.28 -4.67
C GLY A 66 -8.41 -3.72 -5.93
N GLY A 67 -7.67 -3.45 -6.99
CA GLY A 67 -8.16 -2.71 -8.16
C GLY A 67 -8.46 -1.22 -7.92
N MET A 68 -8.14 -0.70 -6.74
CA MET A 68 -8.41 0.68 -6.31
C MET A 68 -7.14 1.32 -5.71
N PRO A 69 -6.99 2.66 -5.80
CA PRO A 69 -5.86 3.33 -5.16
C PRO A 69 -5.96 3.19 -3.63
N PRO A 70 -4.85 2.85 -2.94
CA PRO A 70 -4.79 3.04 -1.50
C PRO A 70 -5.13 4.48 -1.12
N THR A 71 -5.83 4.69 0.00
CA THR A 71 -6.35 6.02 0.40
C THR A 71 -5.27 7.11 0.43
N HIS A 72 -4.03 6.75 0.75
CA HIS A 72 -2.89 7.67 0.80
C HIS A 72 -2.24 7.96 -0.56
N LEU A 73 -2.66 7.28 -1.63
CA LEU A 73 -2.24 7.49 -3.03
C LEU A 73 -3.38 8.01 -3.91
N ALA A 74 -4.61 8.07 -3.37
CA ALA A 74 -5.74 8.67 -4.05
C ALA A 74 -5.43 10.13 -4.42
N PRO A 75 -5.96 10.65 -5.54
CA PRO A 75 -5.77 12.06 -5.93
C PRO A 75 -6.20 13.06 -4.84
N SER A 76 -7.15 12.68 -3.99
CA SER A 76 -7.63 13.46 -2.84
C SER A 76 -6.74 13.37 -1.59
N ALA A 77 -5.68 12.55 -1.60
CA ALA A 77 -4.81 12.39 -0.45
C ALA A 77 -4.00 13.66 -0.19
N THR A 78 -3.93 14.07 1.09
CA THR A 78 -3.13 15.22 1.49
C THR A 78 -1.66 15.04 1.08
N SER A 79 -1.11 16.05 0.41
CA SER A 79 0.33 16.12 0.10
C SER A 79 1.18 15.88 1.35
N LEU A 80 2.27 15.13 1.20
CA LEU A 80 3.16 14.78 2.31
C LEU A 80 3.57 16.05 3.05
N THR A 81 3.12 16.17 4.30
CA THR A 81 3.41 17.31 5.16
C THR A 81 4.93 17.45 5.33
N ARG A 82 5.40 18.68 5.54
CA ARG A 82 6.81 19.04 5.89
C ARG A 82 7.41 18.18 7.03
N ARG A 83 6.62 17.38 7.76
CA ARG A 83 7.10 16.46 8.80
C ARG A 83 8.02 15.34 8.28
N LYS A 84 7.84 14.86 7.04
CA LYS A 84 8.65 13.75 6.50
C LYS A 84 9.74 14.27 5.56
N LEU A 85 10.86 13.54 5.49
CA LEU A 85 11.88 13.77 4.46
C LEU A 85 11.39 13.24 3.12
N THR A 86 11.55 14.04 2.07
CA THR A 86 11.27 13.67 0.68
C THR A 86 12.39 12.81 0.11
N PHE A 87 12.16 12.21 -1.06
CA PHE A 87 13.20 11.45 -1.75
C PHE A 87 14.37 12.35 -2.16
N SER A 88 14.09 13.53 -2.72
CA SER A 88 15.12 14.52 -3.08
C SER A 88 15.96 14.95 -1.89
N GLU A 89 15.36 15.18 -0.72
CA GLU A 89 16.12 15.45 0.50
C GLU A 89 17.00 14.26 0.91
N ARG A 90 16.54 13.01 0.70
CA ARG A 90 17.37 11.82 0.94
C ARG A 90 18.52 11.69 -0.05
N GLU A 91 18.33 12.06 -1.31
CA GLU A 91 19.42 12.12 -2.30
C GLU A 91 20.49 13.14 -1.89
N GLU A 92 20.05 14.32 -1.47
CA GLU A 92 20.97 15.36 -0.99
C GLU A 92 21.74 14.91 0.26
N ILE A 93 21.09 14.24 1.22
CA ILE A 93 21.77 13.64 2.37
C ILE A 93 22.82 12.62 1.91
N ALA A 94 22.54 11.82 0.88
CA ALA A 94 23.48 10.84 0.37
C ALA A 94 24.72 11.48 -0.26
N LEU A 95 24.54 12.52 -1.08
CA LEU A 95 25.65 13.29 -1.65
C LEU A 95 26.51 13.92 -0.56
N GLU A 96 25.89 14.56 0.42
CA GLU A 96 26.61 15.22 1.51
C GLU A 96 27.29 14.24 2.46
N CYS A 97 26.70 13.05 2.70
CA CYS A 97 27.38 11.98 3.44
C CYS A 97 28.62 11.47 2.69
N ALA A 98 28.55 11.34 1.36
CA ALA A 98 29.69 10.94 0.54
C ALA A 98 30.82 11.98 0.55
N ARG A 99 30.48 13.26 0.67
CA ARG A 99 31.44 14.37 0.86
C ARG A 99 32.04 14.46 2.27
N GLY A 100 31.53 13.68 3.24
CA GLY A 100 31.96 13.77 4.63
C GLY A 100 31.42 15.00 5.37
N THR A 101 30.37 15.64 4.86
CA THR A 101 29.78 16.84 5.46
C THR A 101 29.17 16.54 6.83
N ALA A 102 29.40 17.43 7.80
CA ALA A 102 28.87 17.27 9.15
C ALA A 102 27.33 17.37 9.18
N ILE A 103 26.68 16.55 10.04
CA ILE A 103 25.21 16.48 10.18
C ILE A 103 24.54 17.85 10.34
N ARG A 104 25.14 18.76 11.13
CA ARG A 104 24.61 20.11 11.36
C ARG A 104 24.66 20.99 10.11
N ALA A 105 25.64 20.79 9.23
CA ALA A 105 25.73 21.49 7.96
C ALA A 105 24.67 20.99 6.97
N ILE A 106 24.49 19.66 6.87
CA ILE A 106 23.40 19.04 6.08
C ILE A 106 22.03 19.56 6.54
N ALA A 107 21.81 19.60 7.85
CA ALA A 107 20.57 20.09 8.44
C ALA A 107 20.27 21.55 8.06
N ARG A 108 21.27 22.44 8.12
CA ARG A 108 21.13 23.84 7.67
C ARG A 108 20.82 23.92 6.17
N LYS A 109 21.53 23.15 5.34
CA LYS A 109 21.33 23.12 3.89
C LYS A 109 19.89 22.74 3.51
N LEU A 110 19.32 21.76 4.21
CA LEU A 110 17.97 21.26 3.97
C LEU A 110 16.88 22.00 4.77
N SER A 111 17.23 23.02 5.55
CA SER A 111 16.30 23.67 6.49
C SER A 111 15.58 22.67 7.41
N ARG A 112 16.29 21.65 7.89
CA ARG A 112 15.79 20.60 8.79
C ARG A 112 16.49 20.64 10.14
N SER A 113 15.88 20.02 11.16
CA SER A 113 16.57 19.87 12.44
C SER A 113 17.73 18.87 12.33
N PRO A 114 18.87 19.11 13.01
CA PRO A 114 19.98 18.16 13.06
C PRO A 114 19.57 16.78 13.61
N SER A 115 18.59 16.76 14.52
CA SER A 115 18.03 15.52 15.07
C SER A 115 17.31 14.69 14.00
N THR A 116 16.61 15.33 13.05
CA THR A 116 15.95 14.65 11.94
C THR A 116 16.97 13.96 11.03
N ILE A 117 18.02 14.70 10.62
CA ILE A 117 19.08 14.15 9.76
C ILE A 117 19.82 13.01 10.47
N SER A 118 20.19 13.20 11.75
CA SER A 118 20.83 12.14 12.54
C SER A 118 19.98 10.88 12.65
N ARG A 119 18.67 11.04 12.88
CA ARG A 119 17.74 9.92 13.00
C ARG A 119 17.54 9.20 11.67
N GLU A 120 17.39 9.94 10.58
CA GLU A 120 17.27 9.37 9.22
C GLU A 120 18.48 8.49 8.91
N ILE A 121 19.70 9.01 9.06
CA ILE A 121 20.93 8.26 8.78
C ILE A 121 21.02 7.00 9.68
N ARG A 122 20.75 7.12 10.98
CA ARG A 122 20.79 5.96 11.89
C ARG A 122 19.72 4.92 11.59
N CYS A 123 18.50 5.32 11.27
CA CYS A 123 17.41 4.38 11.05
C CYS A 123 17.45 3.72 9.66
N ASN A 124 17.93 4.43 8.65
CA ASN A 124 17.66 4.08 7.26
C ASN A 124 18.91 3.73 6.43
N SER A 125 20.13 3.83 6.99
CA SER A 125 21.34 3.33 6.32
C SER A 125 21.31 1.82 6.04
N ALA A 126 22.04 1.40 5.01
CA ALA A 126 22.27 -0.01 4.73
C ALA A 126 23.23 -0.59 5.78
N THR A 127 22.93 -1.79 6.28
CA THR A 127 23.72 -2.43 7.35
C THR A 127 24.21 -3.84 6.99
N ARG A 128 23.86 -4.35 5.81
CA ARG A 128 24.09 -5.77 5.42
C ARG A 128 25.52 -6.07 4.99
N SER A 129 26.23 -5.11 4.41
CA SER A 129 27.63 -5.29 3.97
C SER A 129 28.65 -5.13 5.11
N GLY A 130 28.22 -4.95 6.36
CA GLY A 130 29.10 -4.55 7.47
C GLY A 130 29.48 -3.06 7.46
N ASP A 131 29.36 -2.43 6.29
CA ASP A 131 29.43 -0.99 6.12
C ASP A 131 28.12 -0.27 6.51
N PHE A 132 28.25 1.03 6.77
CA PHE A 132 27.18 1.92 7.19
C PHE A 132 26.97 2.99 6.12
N ASP A 133 26.74 2.53 4.89
CA ASP A 133 26.59 3.38 3.73
C ASP A 133 25.16 3.92 3.66
N TYR A 134 25.05 5.24 3.51
CA TYR A 134 23.77 5.90 3.33
C TYR A 134 23.46 6.00 1.83
N ARG A 135 22.45 5.24 1.38
CA ARG A 135 21.93 5.27 0.00
C ARG A 135 20.48 5.73 0.01
N ALA A 136 20.15 6.77 -0.76
CA ALA A 136 18.82 7.37 -0.78
C ALA A 136 17.69 6.38 -1.09
N ILE A 137 17.86 5.53 -2.11
CA ILE A 137 16.87 4.50 -2.50
C ILE A 137 16.62 3.50 -1.37
N THR A 138 17.69 3.06 -0.70
CA THR A 138 17.57 2.12 0.43
C THR A 138 16.93 2.80 1.63
N ALA A 139 17.29 4.05 1.89
CA ALA A 139 16.74 4.80 3.00
C ALA A 139 15.24 5.09 2.83
N GLN A 140 14.83 5.48 1.62
CA GLN A 140 13.44 5.66 1.25
C GLN A 140 12.64 4.37 1.45
N TRP A 141 13.16 3.26 0.95
CA TRP A 141 12.50 1.96 1.08
C TRP A 141 12.34 1.52 2.54
N HIS A 142 13.34 1.75 3.39
CA HIS A 142 13.23 1.50 4.82
C HIS A 142 12.20 2.42 5.50
N ALA A 143 12.17 3.70 5.13
CA ALA A 143 11.19 4.64 5.63
C ALA A 143 9.76 4.24 5.24
N ASP A 144 9.55 3.80 3.99
CA ASP A 144 8.25 3.36 3.49
C ASP A 144 7.78 2.09 4.21
N ARG A 145 8.67 1.11 4.41
CA ARG A 145 8.38 -0.09 5.19
C ARG A 145 8.05 0.21 6.64
N ALA A 146 8.82 1.07 7.29
CA ALA A 146 8.56 1.46 8.67
C ALA A 146 7.26 2.26 8.82
N ALA A 147 6.83 2.94 7.75
CA ALA A 147 5.54 3.62 7.70
C ALA A 147 4.36 2.67 7.50
N GLN A 148 4.58 1.44 7.02
CA GLN A 148 3.52 0.43 6.91
C GLN A 148 3.04 0.07 8.32
N ARG A 149 1.73 0.14 8.51
CA ARG A 149 1.04 -0.29 9.71
C ARG A 149 -0.03 -1.30 9.31
N PRO A 150 0.37 -2.53 8.92
CA PRO A 150 -0.58 -3.54 8.53
C PRO A 150 -1.48 -3.84 9.72
N LYS A 151 -2.79 -3.72 9.50
CA LYS A 151 -3.81 -4.19 10.43
C LYS A 151 -4.51 -5.37 9.75
N PRO A 152 -4.87 -6.43 10.49
CA PRO A 152 -5.70 -7.48 9.91
C PRO A 152 -6.98 -6.85 9.37
N SER A 153 -7.39 -7.26 8.17
CA SER A 153 -8.62 -6.75 7.56
C SER A 153 -9.82 -7.21 8.37
N LYS A 154 -10.92 -6.44 8.33
CA LYS A 154 -12.13 -6.78 9.10
C LYS A 154 -12.71 -8.14 8.71
N LEU A 155 -12.60 -8.52 7.44
CA LEU A 155 -13.02 -9.83 6.92
C LEU A 155 -12.08 -10.98 7.31
N ALA A 156 -10.80 -10.70 7.58
CA ALA A 156 -9.89 -11.70 8.12
C ALA A 156 -10.20 -11.98 9.60
N SER A 157 -10.55 -10.94 10.37
CA SER A 157 -10.83 -11.05 11.79
C SER A 157 -12.25 -11.48 12.15
N ASN A 158 -13.24 -11.31 11.26
CA ASN A 158 -14.64 -11.65 11.49
C ASN A 158 -15.14 -12.67 10.44
N PRO A 159 -15.15 -13.99 10.77
CA PRO A 159 -15.63 -15.03 9.88
C PRO A 159 -17.09 -14.87 9.45
N ALA A 160 -18.00 -14.54 10.38
CA ALA A 160 -19.43 -14.40 10.07
C ALA A 160 -19.69 -13.28 9.05
N LEU A 161 -19.00 -12.14 9.19
CA LEU A 161 -19.07 -11.05 8.22
C LEU A 161 -18.50 -11.48 6.86
N ARG A 162 -17.40 -12.23 6.86
CA ARG A 162 -16.79 -12.74 5.62
C ARG A 162 -17.71 -13.69 4.89
N ASP A 163 -18.31 -14.64 5.60
CA ASP A 163 -19.18 -15.64 5.02
C ASP A 163 -20.45 -14.97 4.46
N TYR A 164 -21.04 -14.00 5.19
CA TYR A 164 -22.16 -13.18 4.67
C TYR A 164 -21.79 -12.44 3.37
N VAL A 165 -20.62 -11.81 3.33
CA VAL A 165 -20.14 -11.09 2.14
C VAL A 165 -19.91 -12.07 0.98
N GLN A 166 -19.32 -13.23 1.23
CA GLN A 166 -19.07 -14.27 0.22
C GLN A 166 -20.37 -14.86 -0.33
N ASP A 167 -21.34 -15.16 0.52
CA ASP A 167 -22.65 -15.68 0.12
C ASP A 167 -23.37 -14.70 -0.81
N ARG A 168 -23.43 -13.43 -0.42
CA ARG A 168 -24.11 -12.39 -1.21
C ARG A 168 -23.38 -12.06 -2.51
N LEU A 169 -22.04 -12.14 -2.53
CA LEU A 169 -21.23 -12.03 -3.74
C LEU A 169 -21.33 -13.28 -4.64
N SER A 170 -21.71 -14.43 -4.08
CA SER A 170 -21.93 -15.68 -4.84
C SER A 170 -23.35 -15.80 -5.40
N GLY A 171 -24.24 -14.88 -5.03
CA GLY A 171 -25.65 -14.88 -5.45
C GLY A 171 -26.58 -15.69 -4.54
N LEU A 172 -26.07 -16.24 -3.42
CA LEU A 172 -26.87 -16.99 -2.46
C LEU A 172 -27.59 -16.02 -1.50
N ILE A 173 -28.90 -15.84 -1.70
CA ILE A 173 -29.77 -15.11 -0.77
C ILE A 173 -30.63 -16.11 0.00
N ALA A 174 -30.19 -16.55 1.17
CA ALA A 174 -31.10 -17.19 2.12
C ALA A 174 -31.91 -16.11 2.84
N THR A 175 -33.23 -16.14 2.70
CA THR A 175 -34.16 -15.43 3.60
C THR A 175 -34.13 -16.08 4.99
N PRO A 176 -34.60 -15.43 6.06
CA PRO A 176 -34.71 -16.04 7.40
C PRO A 176 -35.54 -17.34 7.45
N GLY A 177 -36.30 -17.65 6.40
CA GLY A 177 -37.03 -18.91 6.22
C GLY A 177 -36.32 -19.97 5.35
N GLY A 178 -35.03 -19.79 5.01
CA GLY A 178 -34.22 -20.78 4.30
C GLY A 178 -34.47 -20.88 2.79
N ILE A 179 -35.32 -20.04 2.20
CA ILE A 179 -35.56 -20.03 0.75
C ILE A 179 -34.43 -19.24 0.08
N ALA A 180 -33.70 -19.92 -0.82
CA ALA A 180 -32.70 -19.32 -1.68
C ALA A 180 -33.41 -18.52 -2.80
N LEU A 181 -33.30 -17.20 -2.76
CA LEU A 181 -33.76 -16.33 -3.86
C LEU A 181 -32.59 -16.06 -4.80
N ASP A 182 -32.81 -16.24 -6.10
CA ASP A 182 -31.84 -15.81 -7.12
C ASP A 182 -31.67 -14.29 -7.04
N GLY A 183 -30.41 -13.84 -7.01
CA GLY A 183 -30.08 -12.43 -6.97
C GLY A 183 -30.53 -11.66 -8.21
N PRO A 184 -30.61 -10.32 -8.15
CA PRO A 184 -31.01 -9.50 -9.29
C PRO A 184 -30.08 -9.75 -10.48
N VAL A 185 -30.65 -9.82 -11.69
CA VAL A 185 -29.86 -9.93 -12.93
C VAL A 185 -29.12 -8.61 -13.15
N VAL A 186 -27.84 -8.58 -12.77
CA VAL A 186 -26.98 -7.42 -12.99
C VAL A 186 -26.35 -7.55 -14.39
N VAL A 187 -26.77 -6.72 -15.33
CA VAL A 187 -26.13 -6.63 -16.65
C VAL A 187 -24.74 -6.03 -16.48
N TRP A 188 -23.71 -6.88 -16.56
CA TRP A 188 -22.32 -6.45 -16.50
C TRP A 188 -21.95 -5.60 -17.71
N LYS A 189 -21.82 -4.27 -17.52
CA LYS A 189 -21.20 -3.37 -18.49
C LYS A 189 -19.69 -3.54 -18.41
N GLY A 190 -19.16 -4.44 -19.21
CA GLY A 190 -17.76 -4.81 -19.16
C GLY A 190 -16.76 -3.76 -19.59
N ARG A 191 -15.59 -3.76 -18.93
CA ARG A 191 -14.34 -4.18 -19.58
C ARG A 191 -13.24 -4.56 -18.57
N ARG A 192 -12.93 -5.85 -18.50
CA ARG A 192 -11.56 -6.42 -18.46
C ARG A 192 -11.66 -7.95 -18.59
N ALA A 193 -11.36 -8.43 -19.79
CA ALA A 193 -11.16 -9.85 -20.03
C ALA A 193 -9.84 -10.28 -19.37
N VAL A 194 -9.91 -11.19 -18.40
CA VAL A 194 -8.83 -12.12 -18.11
C VAL A 194 -9.42 -13.51 -18.29
N HIS A 195 -8.84 -14.27 -19.22
CA HIS A 195 -9.30 -15.59 -19.59
C HIS A 195 -9.05 -16.58 -18.43
N ARG A 196 -10.11 -17.32 -18.04
CA ARG A 196 -10.22 -18.46 -17.08
C ARG A 196 -10.27 -18.02 -15.60
N GLN A 197 -11.37 -18.11 -14.85
CA GLN A 197 -12.54 -19.02 -14.84
C GLN A 197 -13.88 -18.25 -14.85
N SER A 198 -14.96 -18.93 -15.24
CA SER A 198 -16.35 -18.46 -15.11
C SER A 198 -16.67 -18.13 -13.64
N ARG A 199 -16.54 -16.86 -13.24
CA ARG A 199 -16.92 -16.45 -11.89
C ARG A 199 -18.43 -16.33 -11.82
N ARG A 200 -19.05 -17.12 -10.94
CA ARG A 200 -20.48 -17.14 -10.56
C ARG A 200 -21.05 -15.80 -10.06
N TRP A 201 -20.31 -14.70 -10.20
CA TRP A 201 -20.53 -13.39 -9.56
C TRP A 201 -21.31 -12.39 -10.43
N SER A 202 -21.91 -12.83 -11.54
CA SER A 202 -22.77 -12.00 -12.40
C SER A 202 -24.24 -11.97 -11.97
N CYS A 203 -24.63 -12.76 -10.96
CA CYS A 203 -26.01 -12.87 -10.44
C CYS A 203 -26.13 -12.40 -8.98
N ALA A 204 -25.16 -11.61 -8.50
CA ALA A 204 -24.91 -11.37 -7.09
C ALA A 204 -24.93 -9.88 -6.71
N TRP A 205 -25.09 -9.59 -5.41
CA TRP A 205 -25.20 -8.22 -4.89
C TRP A 205 -23.90 -7.43 -5.13
N SER A 206 -24.01 -6.15 -5.48
CA SER A 206 -22.84 -5.27 -5.58
C SER A 206 -22.24 -5.02 -4.18
N PRO A 207 -20.92 -4.75 -4.07
CA PRO A 207 -20.30 -4.38 -2.79
C PRO A 207 -20.99 -3.22 -2.06
N GLU A 208 -21.51 -2.23 -2.79
CA GLU A 208 -22.31 -1.13 -2.23
C GLU A 208 -23.64 -1.63 -1.65
N GLN A 209 -24.34 -2.52 -2.38
CA GLN A 209 -25.59 -3.12 -1.92
C GLN A 209 -25.35 -3.95 -0.66
N ILE A 210 -24.29 -4.77 -0.62
CA ILE A 210 -23.93 -5.59 0.55
C ILE A 210 -23.64 -4.69 1.76
N ALA A 211 -22.81 -3.65 1.59
CA ALA A 211 -22.47 -2.72 2.66
C ALA A 211 -23.70 -2.00 3.24
N GLN A 212 -24.66 -1.63 2.38
CA GLN A 212 -25.89 -0.99 2.82
C GLN A 212 -26.85 -2.00 3.47
N ARG A 213 -26.91 -3.24 2.97
CA ARG A 213 -27.78 -4.29 3.49
C ARG A 213 -27.38 -4.74 4.89
N LEU A 214 -26.08 -4.83 5.15
CA LEU A 214 -25.56 -5.13 6.50
C LEU A 214 -26.12 -4.16 7.55
N LYS A 215 -26.41 -2.91 7.18
CA LYS A 215 -27.07 -1.93 8.08
C LYS A 215 -28.49 -2.29 8.46
N MET A 216 -29.21 -2.90 7.53
CA MET A 216 -30.61 -3.29 7.69
C MET A 216 -30.76 -4.65 8.37
N ASP A 217 -29.96 -5.65 7.96
CA ASP A 217 -30.05 -7.01 8.50
C ASP A 217 -29.47 -7.12 9.91
N PHE A 218 -28.49 -6.27 10.24
CA PHE A 218 -27.84 -6.23 11.55
C PHE A 218 -27.83 -4.80 12.10
N PRO A 219 -28.99 -4.24 12.49
CA PRO A 219 -29.07 -2.85 12.95
C PRO A 219 -28.26 -2.62 14.23
N GLU A 220 -28.33 -3.55 15.17
CA GLU A 220 -27.72 -3.45 16.51
C GLU A 220 -26.26 -3.93 16.59
N ASP A 221 -25.73 -4.58 15.53
CA ASP A 221 -24.36 -5.11 15.53
C ASP A 221 -23.41 -4.24 14.68
N PRO A 222 -22.61 -3.34 15.30
CA PRO A 222 -21.62 -2.55 14.58
C PRO A 222 -20.45 -3.38 14.05
N THR A 223 -20.23 -4.59 14.57
CA THR A 223 -19.15 -5.48 14.09
C THR A 223 -19.45 -5.98 12.68
N MET A 224 -20.72 -5.98 12.24
CA MET A 224 -21.15 -6.33 10.88
C MET A 224 -21.03 -5.17 9.87
N ARG A 225 -20.58 -3.98 10.28
CA ARG A 225 -20.40 -2.83 9.37
C ARG A 225 -19.11 -2.94 8.56
N ILE A 226 -19.16 -2.78 7.25
CA ILE A 226 -17.97 -2.70 6.39
C ILE A 226 -18.21 -1.70 5.26
N SER A 227 -17.16 -1.00 4.81
CA SER A 227 -17.26 -0.15 3.62
C SER A 227 -17.22 -1.00 2.35
N HIS A 228 -17.91 -0.57 1.30
CA HIS A 228 -17.85 -1.23 0.00
C HIS A 228 -16.43 -1.21 -0.60
N GLU A 229 -15.64 -0.17 -0.34
CA GLU A 229 -14.20 -0.14 -0.69
C GLU A 229 -13.41 -1.29 -0.03
N ALA A 230 -13.71 -1.64 1.22
CA ALA A 230 -13.04 -2.75 1.90
C ALA A 230 -13.46 -4.11 1.34
N ILE A 231 -14.71 -4.23 0.89
CA ILE A 231 -15.18 -5.41 0.14
C ILE A 231 -14.45 -5.51 -1.20
N TYR A 232 -14.32 -4.41 -1.96
CA TYR A 232 -13.52 -4.39 -3.19
C TYR A 232 -12.06 -4.78 -2.93
N GLN A 233 -11.43 -4.24 -1.90
CA GLN A 233 -10.05 -4.60 -1.57
C GLN A 233 -9.90 -6.11 -1.30
N ALA A 234 -10.85 -6.73 -0.61
CA ALA A 234 -10.82 -8.15 -0.35
C ALA A 234 -11.03 -9.02 -1.60
N LEU A 235 -11.79 -8.54 -2.59
CA LEU A 235 -12.08 -9.27 -3.84
C LEU A 235 -10.87 -9.46 -4.76
N TYR A 236 -9.89 -8.55 -4.74
CA TYR A 236 -8.70 -8.66 -5.61
C TYR A 236 -7.39 -9.03 -4.87
N ILE A 237 -7.41 -9.13 -3.53
CA ILE A 237 -6.22 -9.50 -2.72
C ILE A 237 -6.19 -11.02 -2.40
N GLN A 238 -7.21 -11.80 -2.80
CA GLN A 238 -7.21 -13.27 -2.70
C GLN A 238 -6.29 -13.96 -3.72
#